data_AF-A0A0D8L3W7-F1
#
_entry.id   AF-A0A0D8L3W7-F1
#
_cell.length_a   1.000
_cell.length_b   1.000
_cell.length_c   1.000
_cell.angle_alpha   90.00
_cell.angle_beta   90.00
_cell.angle_gamma   90.00
#
_symmetry.space_group_name_H-M   'P 1'
#
loop_
_entity.id
_entity.type
_entity.pdbx_description
1 polymer ?
#
loop_
_entity_poly.entity_id
_entity_poly.type
_entity_poly.pdbx_seq_one_letter_code
_entity_poly.pdbx_strand_id
1 'polypeptide(L)'
;MTADRMIRIVTTEIRKNPELAGCNQQSFIGSVVQCSQLGLEPGNALGHAYLLPFNKNKKNPQTGKWEVVSKDVQLIIGYRGMIDLARRSGQIVSISARTVRDGDNFHFEYGLNESLTHIPGENEDSPITHVYAVAKLKDGGIQFEVMTKNR
;
A
#
# COMPACT_ATOMS: atom_id res chain seq x y z
N MET A 1 15.36 -12.11 7.87
CA MET A 1 14.31 -13.14 7.81
C MET A 1 14.95 -14.44 7.37
N THR A 2 14.78 -15.53 8.11
CA THR A 2 15.35 -16.85 7.74
C THR A 2 14.38 -17.62 6.84
N ALA A 3 14.91 -18.55 6.03
CA ALA A 3 14.10 -19.39 5.15
C ALA A 3 13.04 -20.19 5.93
N ASP A 4 13.42 -20.80 7.05
CA ASP A 4 12.51 -21.59 7.89
C ASP A 4 11.34 -20.75 8.44
N ARG A 5 11.61 -19.50 8.84
CA ARG A 5 10.57 -18.59 9.32
C ARG A 5 9.61 -18.25 8.19
N MET A 6 10.12 -17.95 6.99
CA MET A 6 9.28 -17.66 5.83
C MET A 6 8.40 -18.85 5.46
N ILE A 7 8.95 -20.07 5.43
CA ILE A 7 8.18 -21.29 5.13
C ILE A 7 7.02 -21.47 6.12
N ARG A 8 7.26 -21.26 7.42
CA ARG A 8 6.20 -21.34 8.44
C ARG A 8 5.11 -20.31 8.20
N ILE A 9 5.49 -19.05 7.96
CA ILE A 9 4.54 -17.95 7.70
C ILE A 9 3.69 -18.27 6.46
N VAL A 10 4.32 -18.65 5.36
CA VAL A 10 3.66 -18.98 4.10
C VAL A 10 2.73 -20.18 4.25
N THR A 11 3.14 -21.21 4.99
CA THR A 11 2.29 -22.37 5.31
C THR A 11 1.06 -21.95 6.12
N THR A 12 1.21 -21.02 7.06
CA THR A 12 0.08 -20.44 7.80
C THR A 12 -0.85 -19.66 6.88
N GLU A 13 -0.33 -18.89 5.93
CA GLU A 13 -1.17 -18.14 4.98
C GLU A 13 -1.94 -19.06 4.03
N ILE A 14 -1.35 -20.17 3.55
CA ILE A 14 -2.07 -21.20 2.80
C ILE A 14 -3.20 -21.81 3.63
N ARG A 15 -2.98 -22.05 4.94
CA ARG A 15 -4.04 -22.56 5.83
C ARG A 15 -5.19 -21.56 6.01
N LYS A 16 -4.90 -20.26 6.07
CA LYS A 16 -5.91 -19.20 6.18
C LYS A 16 -6.68 -18.99 4.88
N ASN A 17 -5.99 -19.08 3.74
CA ASN A 17 -6.58 -18.98 2.41
C ASN A 17 -6.19 -20.21 1.56
N PRO A 18 -6.96 -21.31 1.65
CA PRO A 18 -6.67 -22.54 0.91
C PRO A 18 -6.61 -22.37 -0.61
N GLU A 19 -7.22 -21.32 -1.17
CA GLU A 19 -7.17 -21.05 -2.62
C GLU A 19 -5.73 -20.80 -3.11
N LEU A 20 -4.84 -20.33 -2.23
CA LEU A 20 -3.43 -20.12 -2.55
C LEU A 20 -2.73 -21.42 -2.97
N ALA A 21 -3.14 -22.57 -2.41
CA ALA A 21 -2.58 -23.87 -2.78
C ALA A 21 -2.93 -24.30 -4.21
N GLY A 22 -4.06 -23.81 -4.74
CA GLY A 22 -4.52 -24.11 -6.10
C GLY A 22 -4.02 -23.12 -7.16
N CYS A 23 -3.25 -22.11 -6.77
CA CYS A 23 -2.72 -21.11 -7.68
C CYS A 23 -1.46 -21.58 -8.40
N ASN A 24 -1.07 -20.87 -9.46
CA ASN A 24 0.15 -21.12 -10.20
C ASN A 24 1.38 -21.06 -9.27
N GLN A 25 2.13 -22.17 -9.17
CA GLN A 25 3.24 -22.31 -8.23
C GLN A 25 4.38 -21.31 -8.49
N GLN A 26 4.66 -20.97 -9.75
CA GLN A 26 5.71 -20.02 -10.10
C GLN A 26 5.37 -18.60 -9.61
N SER A 27 4.10 -18.17 -9.77
CA SER A 27 3.62 -16.88 -9.26
C SER A 27 3.64 -16.82 -7.71
N PHE A 28 3.32 -17.94 -7.06
CA PHE A 28 3.36 -18.06 -5.61
C PHE A 28 4.79 -17.91 -5.07
N ILE A 29 5.73 -18.70 -5.59
CA ILE A 29 7.15 -18.63 -5.21
C ILE A 29 7.70 -17.24 -5.50
N GLY A 30 7.40 -16.68 -6.68
CA GLY A 30 7.82 -15.32 -7.04
C GLY A 30 7.34 -14.27 -6.03
N SER A 31 6.09 -14.34 -5.60
CA SER A 31 5.53 -13.42 -4.60
C SER A 31 6.18 -13.57 -3.22
N VAL A 32 6.48 -14.81 -2.80
CA VAL A 32 7.20 -15.08 -1.53
C VAL A 32 8.64 -14.57 -1.57
N VAL A 33 9.31 -14.70 -2.72
CA VAL A 33 10.65 -14.15 -2.94
C VAL A 33 10.62 -12.61 -2.88
N GLN A 34 9.62 -11.97 -3.47
CA GLN A 34 9.46 -10.51 -3.38
C GLN A 34 9.25 -10.04 -1.94
N CYS A 35 8.41 -10.73 -1.14
CA CYS A 35 8.29 -10.48 0.30
C CYS A 35 9.67 -10.52 0.99
N SER A 36 10.48 -11.53 0.63
CA SER A 36 11.81 -11.71 1.19
C SER A 36 12.77 -10.60 0.83
N GLN A 37 12.78 -10.16 -0.43
CA GLN A 37 13.61 -9.05 -0.90
C GLN A 37 13.23 -7.72 -0.24
N LEU A 38 11.94 -7.47 -0.02
CA LEU A 38 11.44 -6.28 0.67
C LEU A 38 11.60 -6.35 2.20
N GLY A 39 11.93 -7.52 2.75
CA GLY A 39 11.93 -7.75 4.19
C GLY A 39 10.55 -7.55 4.82
N LEU A 40 9.49 -7.84 4.06
CA LEU A 40 8.11 -7.78 4.51
C LEU A 40 7.60 -9.20 4.77
N GLU A 41 6.92 -9.37 5.91
CA GLU A 41 6.30 -10.65 6.25
C GLU A 41 4.87 -10.68 5.67
N PRO A 42 4.53 -11.68 4.84
CA PRO A 42 3.17 -11.84 4.36
C PRO A 42 2.27 -12.30 5.51
N GLY A 43 1.12 -11.67 5.65
CA GLY A 43 0.07 -12.10 6.56
C GLY A 43 -0.70 -10.97 7.23
N ASN A 44 -1.98 -11.25 7.49
CA ASN A 44 -2.93 -10.26 8.01
C ASN A 44 -2.53 -9.64 9.37
N ALA A 45 -1.73 -10.32 10.19
CA ALA A 45 -1.48 -9.91 11.58
C ALA A 45 -0.68 -8.60 11.70
N LEU A 46 0.32 -8.39 10.84
CA LEU A 46 1.13 -7.17 10.85
C LEU A 46 0.62 -6.13 9.85
N GLY A 47 -0.18 -6.53 8.86
CA GLY A 47 -0.66 -5.65 7.79
C GLY A 47 0.45 -5.14 6.87
N HIS A 48 1.57 -5.87 6.79
CA HIS A 48 2.75 -5.50 6.00
C HIS A 48 2.57 -5.88 4.52
N ALA A 49 2.14 -7.11 4.27
CA ALA A 49 2.03 -7.68 2.95
C ALA A 49 0.94 -8.75 2.95
N TYR A 50 0.29 -8.94 1.80
CA TYR A 50 -0.76 -9.92 1.58
C TYR A 50 -0.43 -10.73 0.33
N LEU A 51 -0.63 -12.04 0.40
CA LEU A 51 -0.58 -12.92 -0.76
C LEU A 51 -2.01 -13.22 -1.15
N LEU A 52 -2.44 -12.71 -2.30
CA LEU A 52 -3.82 -12.84 -2.75
C LEU A 52 -3.89 -13.53 -4.12
N PRO A 53 -4.88 -14.41 -4.33
CA PRO A 53 -5.10 -15.02 -5.62
C PRO A 53 -5.81 -14.06 -6.59
N PHE A 54 -5.36 -14.01 -7.84
CA PHE A 54 -5.96 -13.25 -8.93
C PHE A 54 -6.14 -14.12 -10.17
N ASN A 55 -7.32 -14.06 -10.77
CA ASN A 55 -7.57 -14.72 -12.06
C ASN A 55 -6.86 -13.95 -13.17
N LYS A 56 -6.03 -14.65 -13.93
CA LYS A 56 -5.48 -14.17 -15.19
C LYS A 56 -6.43 -14.52 -16.31
N ASN A 57 -7.07 -13.49 -16.87
CA ASN A 57 -7.99 -13.65 -17.99
C ASN A 57 -7.25 -13.40 -19.31
N LYS A 58 -7.54 -14.22 -20.32
CA LYS A 58 -7.09 -13.99 -21.69
C LYS A 58 -8.29 -14.07 -22.63
N LYS A 59 -8.33 -13.18 -23.62
CA LYS A 59 -9.34 -13.25 -24.67
C LYS A 59 -8.99 -14.40 -25.61
N ASN A 60 -9.91 -15.34 -25.76
CA ASN A 60 -9.81 -16.46 -26.68
C ASN A 60 -9.92 -15.91 -28.12
N PRO A 61 -8.90 -16.08 -28.99
CA PRO A 61 -8.92 -15.54 -30.34
C PRO A 61 -10.00 -16.12 -31.24
N GLN A 62 -10.43 -17.36 -30.98
CA GLN A 62 -11.41 -18.09 -31.79
C GLN A 62 -12.84 -17.77 -31.37
N THR A 63 -13.12 -17.69 -30.07
CA THR A 63 -14.49 -17.47 -29.55
C THR A 63 -14.76 -16.00 -29.20
N GLY A 64 -13.72 -15.18 -29.11
CA GLY A 64 -13.80 -13.77 -28.69
C GLY A 64 -14.13 -13.57 -27.20
N LYS A 65 -14.26 -14.64 -26.41
CA LYS A 65 -14.65 -14.58 -24.98
C LYS A 65 -13.43 -14.44 -24.07
N TRP A 66 -13.62 -13.82 -22.91
CA TRP A 66 -12.61 -13.81 -21.84
C TRP A 66 -12.69 -15.11 -21.05
N GLU A 67 -11.57 -15.80 -20.94
CA GLU A 67 -11.47 -17.07 -20.23
C GLU A 67 -10.34 -16.97 -19.20
N VAL A 68 -10.55 -17.56 -18.03
CA VAL A 68 -9.51 -17.67 -16.99
C VAL A 68 -8.49 -18.69 -17.47
N VAL A 69 -7.25 -18.26 -17.70
CA VAL A 69 -6.16 -19.13 -18.18
C VAL A 69 -5.22 -19.58 -17.06
N SER A 70 -5.14 -18.81 -15.97
CA SER A 70 -4.46 -19.20 -14.74
C SER A 70 -5.04 -18.44 -13.56
N LYS A 71 -4.78 -18.94 -12.36
CA LYS A 71 -5.00 -18.22 -11.10
C LYS A 71 -3.63 -17.99 -10.49
N ASP A 72 -3.16 -16.76 -10.51
CA ASP A 72 -1.82 -16.37 -10.07
C ASP A 72 -1.89 -15.78 -8.66
N VAL A 73 -0.83 -15.93 -7.89
CA VAL A 73 -0.68 -15.23 -6.61
C VAL A 73 0.06 -13.93 -6.82
N GLN A 74 -0.45 -12.87 -6.20
CA GLN A 74 0.17 -11.55 -6.21
C GLN A 74 0.48 -11.10 -4.78
N LEU A 75 1.65 -10.48 -4.63
CA LEU A 75 2.00 -9.71 -3.45
C LEU A 75 1.32 -8.34 -3.50
N ILE A 76 0.50 -8.03 -2.50
CA ILE A 76 -0.02 -6.70 -2.25
C ILE A 76 0.64 -6.15 -0.98
N ILE A 77 1.33 -5.02 -1.09
CA ILE A 77 1.95 -4.37 0.06
C ILE A 77 0.87 -3.60 0.82
N GLY A 78 0.71 -3.90 2.11
CA GLY A 78 -0.21 -3.19 2.99
C GLY A 78 0.34 -1.82 3.40
N TYR A 79 -0.55 -0.92 3.86
CA TYR A 79 -0.13 0.44 4.24
C TYR A 79 0.97 0.47 5.31
N ARG A 80 0.92 -0.46 6.27
CA ARG A 80 1.96 -0.56 7.32
C ARG A 80 3.30 -0.99 6.73
N GLY A 81 3.27 -1.90 5.75
CA GLY A 81 4.46 -2.30 5.00
C GLY A 81 5.03 -1.14 4.18
N MET A 82 4.19 -0.34 3.53
CA MET A 82 4.64 0.87 2.83
C MET A 82 5.28 1.89 3.78
N ILE A 83 4.70 2.14 4.96
CA ILE A 83 5.28 3.04 5.98
C ILE A 83 6.63 2.51 6.47
N ASP A 84 6.72 1.21 6.74
CA ASP A 84 7.95 0.56 7.20
C ASP A 84 9.04 0.62 6.12
N LEU A 85 8.72 0.34 4.85
CA LEU A 85 9.65 0.52 3.73
C LEU A 85 10.10 1.98 3.60
N ALA A 86 9.17 2.94 3.67
CA ALA A 86 9.47 4.36 3.58
C ALA A 86 10.45 4.78 4.70
N ARG A 87 10.25 4.31 5.93
CA ARG A 87 11.17 4.57 7.05
C ARG A 87 12.53 3.90 6.86
N ARG A 88 12.56 2.64 6.40
CA ARG A 88 13.81 1.89 6.15
C ARG A 88 14.65 2.46 5.02
N SER A 89 14.05 3.21 4.08
CA SER A 89 14.79 3.90 3.01
C SER A 89 15.89 4.82 3.55
N GLY A 90 15.74 5.29 4.79
CA GLY A 90 16.61 6.29 5.38
C GLY A 90 16.52 7.65 4.70
N GLN A 91 15.61 7.87 3.75
CA GLN A 91 15.39 9.16 3.08
C GLN A 91 14.33 10.01 3.76
N ILE A 92 13.41 9.37 4.48
CA ILE A 92 12.31 10.02 5.18
C ILE A 92 12.76 10.49 6.58
N VAL A 93 12.60 11.78 6.85
CA VAL A 93 12.74 12.37 8.19
C VAL A 93 11.45 12.23 8.98
N SER A 94 10.31 12.55 8.36
CA SER A 94 8.99 12.45 9.00
C SER A 94 7.87 12.31 7.98
N ILE A 95 6.81 11.58 8.33
CA ILE A 95 5.54 11.52 7.59
C ILE A 95 4.43 11.89 8.58
N SER A 96 3.55 12.80 8.18
CA SER A 96 2.36 13.17 8.95
C SER A 96 1.16 13.27 8.03
N ALA A 97 0.03 12.70 8.46
CA ALA A 97 -1.27 12.92 7.80
C ALA A 97 -2.19 13.70 8.74
N ARG A 98 -3.00 14.59 8.18
CA ARG A 98 -3.93 15.45 8.93
C ARG A 98 -5.25 15.59 8.19
N THR A 99 -6.32 15.77 8.95
CA THR A 99 -7.64 16.14 8.45
C THR A 99 -7.76 17.66 8.46
N VAL A 100 -8.43 18.19 7.44
CA VAL A 100 -8.87 19.59 7.36
C VAL A 100 -10.39 19.60 7.45
N ARG A 101 -10.92 20.48 8.27
CA ARG A 101 -12.34 20.63 8.56
C ARG A 101 -12.86 21.99 8.12
N ASP A 102 -14.17 22.08 7.98
CA ASP A 102 -14.83 23.34 7.73
C ASP A 102 -14.55 24.34 8.87
N GLY A 103 -14.08 25.54 8.51
CA GLY A 103 -13.60 26.55 9.44
C GLY A 103 -12.07 26.58 9.70
N ASP A 104 -11.31 25.58 9.22
CA ASP A 104 -9.85 25.61 9.30
C ASP A 104 -9.26 26.65 8.34
N ASN A 105 -8.15 27.29 8.73
CA ASN A 105 -7.39 28.14 7.82
C ASN A 105 -6.45 27.25 7.01
N PHE A 106 -6.89 26.87 5.80
CA PHE A 106 -6.19 25.92 4.95
C PHE A 106 -5.92 26.49 3.56
N HIS A 107 -4.66 26.45 3.16
CA HIS A 107 -4.18 26.88 1.84
C HIS A 107 -3.16 25.89 1.31
N PHE A 108 -3.26 25.55 0.03
CA PHE A 108 -2.26 24.73 -0.65
C PHE A 108 -2.11 25.16 -2.10
N GLU A 109 -0.88 25.08 -2.60
CA GLU A 109 -0.52 25.34 -3.99
C GLU A 109 0.31 24.18 -4.52
N TYR A 110 -0.15 23.60 -5.63
CA TYR A 110 0.69 22.77 -6.48
C TYR A 110 1.29 23.63 -7.59
N GLY A 111 2.45 23.26 -8.11
CA GLY A 111 3.09 23.96 -9.21
C GLY A 111 4.61 24.03 -9.06
N LEU A 112 5.23 25.05 -9.63
CA LEU A 112 6.68 25.23 -9.56
C LEU A 112 7.18 25.49 -8.12
N ASN A 113 6.33 26.10 -7.28
CA ASN A 113 6.62 26.37 -5.88
C ASN A 113 5.49 25.79 -5.03
N GLU A 114 5.62 24.53 -4.65
CA GLU A 114 4.61 23.87 -3.83
C GLU A 114 4.61 24.46 -2.41
N SER A 115 3.41 24.73 -1.87
CA SER A 115 3.26 25.20 -0.49
C SER A 115 1.98 24.67 0.15
N LEU A 116 2.03 24.43 1.47
CA LEU A 116 0.89 23.99 2.26
C LEU A 116 0.90 24.68 3.62
N THR A 117 -0.21 25.33 3.95
CA THR A 117 -0.46 25.95 5.26
C THR A 117 -1.74 25.38 5.82
N HIS A 118 -1.68 24.89 7.06
CA HIS A 118 -2.85 24.42 7.79
C HIS A 118 -2.80 24.93 9.23
N ILE A 119 -3.76 25.78 9.60
CA ILE A 119 -4.00 26.24 10.95
C ILE A 119 -5.37 25.70 11.38
N PRO A 120 -5.42 24.63 12.19
CA PRO A 120 -6.68 24.04 12.64
C PRO A 120 -7.49 25.02 13.49
N GLY A 121 -8.81 25.03 13.30
CA GLY A 121 -9.75 25.58 14.26
C GLY A 121 -9.95 24.64 15.46
N GLU A 122 -10.78 25.05 16.41
CA GLU A 122 -11.04 24.27 17.64
C GLU A 122 -12.20 23.28 17.50
N ASN A 123 -13.06 23.43 16.50
CA ASN A 123 -14.25 22.60 16.34
C ASN A 123 -13.94 21.29 15.58
N GLU A 124 -13.63 20.24 16.33
CA GLU A 124 -13.36 18.91 15.75
C GLU A 124 -14.61 18.20 15.18
N ASP A 125 -15.83 18.69 15.48
CA ASP A 125 -17.07 18.12 14.95
C ASP A 125 -17.43 18.65 13.56
N SER A 126 -16.76 19.72 13.09
CA SER A 126 -16.96 20.28 11.75
C SER A 126 -16.71 19.23 10.65
N PRO A 127 -17.48 19.25 9.54
CA PRO A 127 -17.29 18.32 8.44
C PRO A 127 -15.86 18.32 7.88
N ILE A 128 -15.33 17.14 7.54
CA ILE A 128 -14.02 17.02 6.86
C ILE A 128 -14.16 17.51 5.42
N THR A 129 -13.33 18.46 5.03
CA THR A 129 -13.29 19.01 3.66
C THR A 129 -12.15 18.39 2.86
N HIS A 130 -10.97 18.25 3.48
CA HIS A 130 -9.77 17.70 2.87
C HIS A 130 -9.05 16.78 3.85
N VAL A 131 -8.18 15.93 3.33
CA VAL A 131 -7.13 15.27 4.09
C VAL A 131 -5.82 15.48 3.35
N TYR A 132 -4.72 15.60 4.08
CA TYR A 132 -3.41 15.70 3.44
C TYR A 132 -2.36 14.88 4.16
N ALA A 133 -1.31 14.53 3.44
CA ALA A 133 -0.09 13.95 3.99
C ALA A 133 1.12 14.79 3.59
N VAL A 134 2.07 14.93 4.51
CA VAL A 134 3.37 15.61 4.27
C VAL A 134 4.49 14.64 4.61
N ALA A 135 5.46 14.52 3.72
CA ALA A 135 6.72 13.84 3.93
C ALA A 135 7.88 14.85 3.89
N LYS A 136 8.74 14.83 4.91
CA LYS A 136 10.01 15.57 4.92
C LYS A 136 11.14 14.61 4.59
N LEU A 137 11.97 14.98 3.63
CA LEU A 137 13.12 14.22 3.17
C LEU A 137 14.43 14.73 3.80
N LYS A 138 15.45 13.89 3.85
CA LYS A 138 16.74 14.23 4.48
C LYS A 138 17.51 15.32 3.73
N ASP A 139 17.28 15.46 2.44
CA ASP A 139 17.88 16.50 1.59
C ASP A 139 17.19 17.87 1.70
N GLY A 140 16.19 17.99 2.58
CA GLY A 140 15.40 19.20 2.77
C GLY A 140 14.17 19.27 1.86
N GLY A 141 13.97 18.30 0.96
CA GLY A 141 12.77 18.19 0.16
C GLY A 141 11.51 17.99 1.02
N ILE A 142 10.42 18.66 0.64
CA ILE A 142 9.11 18.47 1.24
C ILE A 142 8.18 18.03 0.11
N GLN A 143 7.46 16.93 0.32
CA GLN A 143 6.42 16.48 -0.58
C GLN A 143 5.12 16.43 0.21
N PHE A 144 4.03 16.90 -0.39
CA PHE A 144 2.71 16.74 0.18
C PHE A 144 1.68 16.39 -0.87
N GLU A 145 0.62 15.71 -0.42
CA GLU A 145 -0.54 15.40 -1.24
C GLU A 145 -1.79 15.76 -0.44
N VAL A 146 -2.71 16.49 -1.07
CA VAL A 146 -4.03 16.88 -0.57
C VAL A 146 -5.09 16.13 -1.36
N MET A 147 -5.92 15.37 -0.65
CA MET A 147 -7.04 14.63 -1.20
C MET A 147 -8.37 15.22 -0.71
N THR A 148 -9.40 15.10 -1.54
CA THR A 148 -10.78 15.46 -1.18
C THR A 148 -11.66 14.23 -1.33
N LYS A 149 -12.85 14.24 -0.73
CA LYS A 149 -13.80 13.12 -0.86
C LYS A 149 -14.18 12.79 -2.31
N ASN A 150 -14.12 13.79 -3.21
CA ASN A 150 -14.61 13.69 -4.59
C ASN A 150 -13.48 13.56 -5.63
N ARG A 151 -12.22 13.39 -5.19
CA ARG A 151 -11.06 13.16 -6.06
C ARG A 151 -10.24 11.99 -5.59
#